data_AF-A0AA35W752-F1
#
_entry.id   AF-A0AA35W752-F1
#
_cell.length_a   1.000
_cell.length_b   1.000
_cell.length_c   1.000
_cell.angle_alpha   90.00
_cell.angle_beta   90.00
_cell.angle_gamma   90.00
#
_symmetry.space_group_name_H-M   'P 1'
#
loop_
_entity.id
_entity.type
_entity.pdbx_description
1 polymer ?
#
loop_
_entity_poly.entity_id
_entity_poly.type
_entity_poly.pdbx_seq_one_letter_code
_entity_poly.pdbx_strand_id
1 'polypeptide(L)'
;MRAFPDPNTFTLLPWRPQQNAVARMFCDIQRPGGESFGGDSRAVLKRNLEHLARMGYTYYVGTELEYFYLKDSGGTKKRKEAKPLDHGGYFDQLSSQPASDLRRDTVLNLAAMDVPVKYSHHEAAPSQHEIDLQYTDALAMADSVMTARLVVKELAQVQGVYATFMPKPIAGVNGSGMHIHQSLFQGENNAFFDEDDEHYLSEVGRKFIAGLLRHAPEITVVTNQWVNSYKRLVPGYEAPAYVSWSHVNRADLVRVPSYKPGYESSMRVEYRAPDPACNPYLAFSVMLAAGMKGIQEDYPAPLPIAENAASMSEAQRQALGIKTLPTSLGHAISLAEDSELLREALGDQIFPSFIQNKRREWGEYCSQVTNYEIEHYLQRL
;
A
#
# COMPACT_ATOMS: atom_id res chain seq x y z
N MET A 1 -23.51 -18.21 2.80
CA MET A 1 -22.14 -17.85 2.36
C MET A 1 -21.26 -19.04 2.62
N ARG A 2 -20.36 -19.37 1.70
CA ARG A 2 -19.41 -20.49 1.82
C ARG A 2 -18.01 -20.00 1.44
N ALA A 3 -17.00 -20.41 2.18
CA ALA A 3 -15.60 -20.20 1.79
C ALA A 3 -15.18 -21.36 0.89
N PHE A 4 -14.73 -21.04 -0.32
CA PHE A 4 -14.29 -22.02 -1.31
C PHE A 4 -12.76 -21.94 -1.45
N PRO A 5 -12.01 -22.93 -0.97
CA PRO A 5 -10.55 -22.88 -0.95
C PRO A 5 -9.98 -22.93 -2.36
N ASP A 6 -8.97 -22.10 -2.60
CA ASP A 6 -8.18 -22.05 -3.82
C ASP A 6 -6.94 -22.95 -3.66
N PRO A 7 -6.92 -24.15 -4.28
CA PRO A 7 -5.86 -25.12 -4.04
C PRO A 7 -4.47 -24.66 -4.52
N ASN A 8 -4.41 -23.72 -5.46
CA ASN A 8 -3.15 -23.14 -5.95
C ASN A 8 -2.46 -22.27 -4.89
N THR A 9 -3.16 -21.96 -3.79
CA THR A 9 -2.64 -21.14 -2.68
C THR A 9 -2.28 -21.96 -1.44
N PHE A 10 -2.25 -23.29 -1.57
CA PHE A 10 -1.86 -24.18 -0.48
C PHE A 10 -0.42 -23.93 -0.06
N THR A 11 -0.21 -23.71 1.24
CA THR A 11 1.13 -23.64 1.83
C THR A 11 1.12 -24.15 3.26
N LEU A 12 2.22 -24.79 3.68
CA LEU A 12 2.48 -25.10 5.08
C LEU A 12 2.93 -23.83 5.83
N LEU A 13 2.66 -23.77 7.13
CA LEU A 13 3.12 -22.68 8.01
C LEU A 13 4.46 -23.08 8.65
N PRO A 14 5.61 -22.52 8.22
CA PRO A 14 6.94 -22.99 8.61
C PRO A 14 7.26 -22.80 10.10
N TRP A 15 6.62 -21.85 10.80
CA TRP A 15 6.80 -21.64 12.24
C TRP A 15 6.00 -22.61 13.12
N ARG A 16 5.22 -23.53 12.54
CA ARG A 16 4.47 -24.55 13.29
C ARG A 16 5.23 -25.89 13.33
N PRO A 17 5.13 -26.67 14.41
CA PRO A 17 5.80 -27.96 14.52
C PRO A 17 5.35 -28.94 13.41
N GLN A 18 6.29 -29.69 12.82
CA GLN A 18 5.99 -30.65 11.75
C GLN A 18 5.01 -31.76 12.14
N GLN A 19 5.07 -32.24 13.39
CA GLN A 19 4.21 -33.33 13.87
C GLN A 19 2.71 -32.94 13.93
N ASN A 20 2.41 -31.64 13.99
CA ASN A 20 1.06 -31.07 13.93
C ASN A 20 1.07 -29.90 12.95
N ALA A 21 1.60 -30.14 11.75
CA ALA A 21 1.76 -29.12 10.74
C ALA A 21 0.42 -28.47 10.41
N VAL A 22 0.44 -27.15 10.25
CA VAL A 22 -0.73 -26.37 9.83
C VAL A 22 -0.51 -25.95 8.39
N ALA A 23 -1.52 -26.13 7.56
CA ALA A 23 -1.58 -25.60 6.21
C ALA A 23 -2.63 -24.49 6.13
N ARG A 24 -2.49 -23.60 5.15
CA ARG A 24 -3.53 -22.62 4.79
C ARG A 24 -3.78 -22.65 3.29
N MET A 25 -4.96 -22.17 2.92
CA MET A 25 -5.35 -21.79 1.56
C MET A 25 -6.15 -20.50 1.64
N PHE A 26 -5.98 -19.60 0.67
CA PHE A 26 -6.94 -18.52 0.46
C PHE A 26 -8.26 -19.10 -0.03
N CYS A 27 -9.35 -18.40 0.26
CA CYS A 27 -10.68 -18.82 -0.13
C CYS A 27 -11.37 -17.67 -0.85
N ASP A 28 -12.11 -18.00 -1.91
CA ASP A 28 -13.10 -17.09 -2.47
C ASP A 28 -14.43 -17.29 -1.74
N ILE A 29 -15.19 -16.23 -1.55
CA ILE A 29 -16.48 -16.32 -0.87
C ILE A 29 -17.60 -16.43 -1.90
N GLN A 30 -18.42 -17.47 -1.76
CA GLN A 30 -19.54 -17.74 -2.67
C GLN A 30 -20.89 -17.70 -1.94
N ARG A 31 -21.93 -17.32 -2.67
CA ARG A 31 -23.32 -17.46 -2.26
C ARG A 31 -23.72 -18.94 -2.29
N PRO A 32 -24.79 -19.35 -1.58
CA PRO A 32 -25.24 -20.75 -1.58
C PRO A 32 -25.49 -21.35 -2.98
N GLY A 33 -25.81 -20.53 -3.98
CA GLY A 33 -25.99 -20.93 -5.38
C GLY A 33 -24.71 -21.03 -6.22
N GLY A 34 -23.52 -20.84 -5.64
CA GLY A 34 -22.22 -20.91 -6.34
C GLY A 34 -21.73 -19.58 -6.93
N GLU A 35 -22.62 -18.61 -7.12
CA GLU A 35 -22.30 -17.24 -7.51
C GLU A 35 -21.26 -16.60 -6.58
N SER A 36 -20.31 -15.85 -7.15
CA SER A 36 -19.33 -15.08 -6.37
C SER A 36 -20.02 -14.03 -5.50
N PHE A 37 -19.55 -13.87 -4.26
CA PHE A 37 -20.08 -12.85 -3.37
C PHE A 37 -19.48 -11.49 -3.68
N GLY A 38 -20.30 -10.56 -4.15
CA GLY A 38 -19.87 -9.19 -4.48
C GLY A 38 -19.27 -8.38 -3.32
N GLY A 39 -19.32 -8.87 -2.08
CA GLY A 39 -18.63 -8.26 -0.93
C GLY A 39 -17.24 -8.86 -0.61
N ASP A 40 -16.74 -9.78 -1.42
CA ASP A 40 -15.40 -10.36 -1.29
C ASP A 40 -14.36 -9.48 -2.00
N SER A 41 -13.39 -8.95 -1.25
CA SER A 41 -12.34 -8.10 -1.82
C SER A 41 -11.43 -8.84 -2.80
N ARG A 42 -11.19 -10.14 -2.61
CA ARG A 42 -10.37 -10.95 -3.52
C ARG A 42 -11.09 -11.10 -4.86
N ALA A 43 -12.41 -11.35 -4.83
CA ALA A 43 -13.25 -11.40 -6.02
C ALA A 43 -13.31 -10.07 -6.77
N VAL A 44 -13.28 -8.93 -6.06
CA VAL A 44 -13.20 -7.61 -6.71
C VAL A 44 -11.93 -7.45 -7.52
N LEU A 45 -10.77 -7.83 -6.97
CA LEU A 45 -9.52 -7.79 -7.73
C LEU A 45 -9.56 -8.74 -8.93
N LYS A 46 -10.03 -9.98 -8.75
CA LYS A 46 -10.20 -10.95 -9.85
C LYS A 46 -11.03 -10.38 -10.99
N ARG A 47 -12.19 -9.78 -10.70
CA ARG A 47 -13.05 -9.15 -11.71
C ARG A 47 -12.33 -8.07 -12.51
N ASN A 48 -11.59 -7.20 -11.84
CA ASN A 48 -10.87 -6.12 -12.52
C ASN A 48 -9.69 -6.65 -13.37
N LEU A 49 -9.02 -7.70 -12.90
CA LEU A 49 -7.98 -8.40 -13.67
C LEU A 49 -8.56 -9.14 -14.88
N GLU A 50 -9.73 -9.76 -14.76
CA GLU A 50 -10.43 -10.38 -15.89
C GLU A 50 -10.84 -9.35 -16.95
N HIS A 51 -11.27 -8.15 -16.53
CA HIS A 51 -11.56 -7.06 -17.46
C HIS A 51 -10.29 -6.61 -18.19
N LEU A 52 -9.19 -6.43 -17.46
CA LEU A 52 -7.89 -6.09 -18.03
C LEU A 52 -7.38 -7.15 -19.03
N ALA A 53 -7.52 -8.43 -18.69
CA ALA A 53 -7.08 -9.53 -19.54
C ALA A 53 -7.82 -9.54 -20.90
N ARG A 54 -9.10 -9.14 -20.93
CA ARG A 54 -9.86 -8.98 -22.19
C ARG A 54 -9.32 -7.86 -23.08
N MET A 55 -8.56 -6.92 -22.50
CA MET A 55 -7.85 -5.86 -23.23
C MET A 55 -6.44 -6.30 -23.65
N GLY A 56 -6.04 -7.55 -23.38
CA GLY A 56 -4.74 -8.10 -23.76
C GLY A 56 -3.60 -7.77 -22.80
N TYR A 57 -3.89 -7.26 -21.60
CA TYR A 57 -2.89 -6.91 -20.60
C TYR A 57 -2.87 -7.87 -19.41
N THR A 58 -1.67 -8.08 -18.85
CA THR A 58 -1.45 -8.69 -17.53
C THR A 58 -0.90 -7.64 -16.57
N TYR A 59 -1.37 -7.62 -15.32
CA TYR A 59 -0.97 -6.64 -14.32
C TYR A 59 -0.02 -7.25 -13.29
N TYR A 60 1.21 -6.70 -13.25
CA TYR A 60 2.23 -7.09 -12.30
C TYR A 60 2.39 -6.02 -11.22
N VAL A 61 2.56 -6.49 -9.98
CA VAL A 61 2.72 -5.64 -8.80
C VAL A 61 3.92 -6.09 -7.98
N GLY A 62 4.76 -5.12 -7.60
CA GLY A 62 5.79 -5.26 -6.57
C GLY A 62 5.45 -4.38 -5.37
N THR A 63 5.75 -4.82 -4.15
CA THR A 63 5.47 -4.04 -2.93
C THR A 63 6.68 -3.90 -2.03
N GLU A 64 6.91 -2.69 -1.55
CA GLU A 64 7.84 -2.38 -0.46
C GLU A 64 7.00 -2.27 0.82
N LEU A 65 7.10 -3.23 1.73
CA LEU A 65 6.27 -3.31 2.94
C LEU A 65 7.05 -2.82 4.16
N GLU A 66 6.72 -1.62 4.61
CA GLU A 66 7.29 -1.09 5.84
C GLU A 66 6.46 -1.46 7.07
N TYR A 67 7.12 -1.64 8.22
CA TYR A 67 6.47 -1.94 9.49
C TYR A 67 7.38 -1.59 10.66
N PHE A 68 6.82 -1.61 11.87
CA PHE A 68 7.59 -1.41 13.10
C PHE A 68 7.61 -2.67 13.96
N TYR A 69 8.77 -2.95 14.57
CA TYR A 69 8.88 -3.81 15.74
C TYR A 69 8.94 -2.96 17.00
N LEU A 70 7.98 -3.15 17.89
CA LEU A 70 7.85 -2.43 19.15
C LEU A 70 8.02 -3.38 20.33
N LYS A 71 8.48 -2.87 21.46
CA LYS A 71 8.54 -3.64 22.71
C LYS A 71 7.13 -4.10 23.09
N ASP A 72 6.94 -5.40 23.33
CA ASP A 72 5.67 -5.88 23.89
C ASP A 72 5.57 -5.41 25.35
N SER A 73 4.45 -4.77 25.69
CA SER A 73 4.18 -4.27 27.05
C SER A 73 3.20 -5.14 27.84
N GLY A 74 2.89 -6.33 27.33
CA GLY A 74 2.03 -7.30 28.02
C GLY A 74 0.54 -6.98 27.84
N GLY A 75 -0.07 -7.62 26.83
CA GLY A 75 -1.40 -8.24 26.89
C GLY A 75 -2.65 -7.49 27.39
N THR A 76 -2.62 -6.19 27.68
CA THR A 76 -3.82 -5.45 28.13
C THR A 76 -4.18 -4.31 27.19
N LYS A 77 -5.49 -4.04 27.05
CA LYS A 77 -6.11 -3.00 26.20
C LYS A 77 -5.63 -1.55 26.45
N LYS A 78 -4.62 -1.35 27.30
CA LYS A 78 -4.01 -0.05 27.61
C LYS A 78 -2.53 -0.05 27.22
N ARG A 79 -2.22 -0.19 25.93
CA ARG A 79 -0.87 0.15 25.44
C ARG A 79 -0.74 1.67 25.48
N LYS A 80 0.00 2.18 26.46
CA LYS A 80 0.13 3.62 26.68
C LYS A 80 1.13 4.29 25.75
N GLU A 81 2.14 3.58 25.22
CA GLU A 81 3.19 4.19 24.36
C GLU A 81 3.77 3.17 23.36
N ALA A 82 3.95 3.58 22.10
CA ALA A 82 4.65 2.80 21.07
C ALA A 82 6.16 2.94 21.26
N LYS A 83 6.78 2.04 22.03
CA LYS A 83 8.21 2.07 22.34
C LYS A 83 9.03 1.28 21.31
N PRO A 84 9.99 1.91 20.62
CA PRO A 84 10.91 1.22 19.71
C PRO A 84 11.69 0.10 20.41
N LEU A 85 11.99 -0.96 19.67
CA LEU A 85 12.81 -2.08 20.10
C LEU A 85 14.32 -1.73 20.10
N ASP A 86 14.72 -0.87 19.18
CA ASP A 86 16.05 -0.36 18.90
C ASP A 86 16.00 1.13 18.45
N HIS A 87 17.15 1.68 18.08
CA HIS A 87 17.30 3.06 17.59
C HIS A 87 18.06 3.12 16.25
N GLY A 88 18.00 2.05 15.44
CA GLY A 88 18.63 2.03 14.13
C GLY A 88 17.99 3.05 13.17
N GLY A 89 18.73 3.37 12.11
CA GLY A 89 18.26 4.18 10.99
C GLY A 89 18.39 3.45 9.64
N TYR A 90 18.21 4.22 8.57
CA TYR A 90 18.14 3.71 7.20
C TYR A 90 19.41 2.92 6.84
N PHE A 91 19.24 1.64 6.46
CA PHE A 91 20.30 0.70 6.09
C PHE A 91 21.32 0.35 7.21
N ASP A 92 21.04 0.67 8.47
CA ASP A 92 21.93 0.33 9.57
C ASP A 92 22.11 -1.19 9.76
N GLN A 93 23.37 -1.61 9.91
CA GLN A 93 23.73 -2.96 10.28
C GLN A 93 23.95 -3.04 11.80
N LEU A 94 22.94 -3.51 12.52
CA LEU A 94 23.03 -3.69 13.97
C LEU A 94 23.69 -5.05 14.28
N SER A 95 24.81 -5.02 15.01
CA SER A 95 25.69 -6.17 15.26
C SER A 95 25.10 -7.27 16.16
N SER A 96 24.10 -6.97 17.01
CA SER A 96 23.42 -7.97 17.85
C SER A 96 22.11 -7.42 18.45
N GLN A 97 21.03 -7.37 17.68
CA GLN A 97 19.71 -6.92 18.17
C GLN A 97 18.61 -7.91 17.73
N PRO A 98 17.59 -8.18 18.58
CA PRO A 98 16.47 -9.09 18.24
C PRO A 98 15.78 -8.74 16.91
N ALA A 99 15.76 -7.46 16.54
CA ALA A 99 15.16 -7.00 15.29
C ALA A 99 15.84 -7.57 14.02
N SER A 100 17.17 -7.73 14.02
CA SER A 100 17.90 -8.25 12.85
C SER A 100 17.62 -9.73 12.61
N ASP A 101 17.64 -10.53 13.69
CA ASP A 101 17.28 -11.94 13.64
C ASP A 101 15.80 -12.12 13.25
N LEU A 102 14.89 -11.30 13.79
CA LEU A 102 13.47 -11.30 13.39
C LEU A 102 13.28 -11.02 11.90
N ARG A 103 13.96 -10.01 11.34
CA ARG A 103 13.87 -9.74 9.90
C ARG A 103 14.40 -10.92 9.09
N ARG A 104 15.57 -11.47 9.45
CA ARG A 104 16.14 -12.66 8.78
C ARG A 104 15.15 -13.83 8.81
N ASP A 105 14.61 -14.15 9.98
CA ASP A 105 13.70 -15.27 10.16
C ASP A 105 12.40 -15.04 9.38
N THR A 106 11.93 -13.79 9.29
CA THR A 106 10.79 -13.42 8.43
C THR A 106 11.07 -13.71 6.96
N VAL A 107 12.24 -13.30 6.45
CA VAL A 107 12.65 -13.57 5.07
C VAL A 107 12.70 -15.07 4.78
N LEU A 108 13.29 -15.87 5.69
CA LEU A 108 13.38 -17.32 5.54
C LEU A 108 12.00 -18.00 5.56
N ASN A 109 11.10 -17.57 6.44
CA ASN A 109 9.74 -18.12 6.52
C ASN A 109 8.90 -17.72 5.30
N LEU A 110 9.05 -16.51 4.77
CA LEU A 110 8.37 -16.10 3.54
C LEU A 110 8.86 -16.91 2.33
N ALA A 111 10.17 -17.09 2.21
CA ALA A 111 10.74 -17.93 1.15
C ALA A 111 10.24 -19.38 1.22
N ALA A 112 10.10 -19.95 2.43
CA ALA A 112 9.53 -21.29 2.63
C ALA A 112 8.02 -21.40 2.32
N MET A 113 7.35 -20.26 2.10
CA MET A 113 5.95 -20.16 1.68
C MET A 113 5.81 -19.63 0.25
N ASP A 114 6.88 -19.75 -0.55
CA ASP A 114 6.93 -19.30 -1.95
C ASP A 114 6.64 -17.80 -2.15
N VAL A 115 6.96 -16.98 -1.13
CA VAL A 115 6.92 -15.52 -1.21
C VAL A 115 8.36 -14.99 -1.25
N PRO A 116 8.95 -14.83 -2.45
CA PRO A 116 10.32 -14.36 -2.59
C PRO A 116 10.47 -12.90 -2.13
N VAL A 117 11.44 -12.69 -1.24
CA VAL A 117 11.87 -11.36 -0.79
C VAL A 117 13.05 -10.90 -1.64
N LYS A 118 12.95 -9.71 -2.21
CA LYS A 118 13.97 -9.07 -3.02
C LYS A 118 15.02 -8.36 -2.15
N TYR A 119 14.57 -7.56 -1.19
CA TYR A 119 15.43 -6.83 -0.25
C TYR A 119 14.79 -6.81 1.14
N SER A 120 15.62 -6.64 2.17
CA SER A 120 15.16 -6.30 3.51
C SER A 120 16.23 -5.47 4.22
N HIS A 121 15.80 -4.40 4.89
CA HIS A 121 16.69 -3.51 5.62
C HIS A 121 15.97 -2.84 6.80
N HIS A 122 16.76 -2.17 7.61
CA HIS A 122 16.27 -1.19 8.57
C HIS A 122 15.87 0.09 7.82
N GLU A 123 14.76 0.69 8.22
CA GLU A 123 14.18 1.89 7.62
C GLU A 123 14.58 3.16 8.40
N ALA A 124 14.10 4.32 7.95
CA ALA A 124 14.51 5.63 8.45
C ALA A 124 14.17 5.90 9.93
N ALA A 125 13.03 5.42 10.44
CA ALA A 125 12.67 5.61 11.85
C ALA A 125 13.21 4.48 12.76
N PRO A 126 13.43 4.77 14.06
CA PRO A 126 13.78 3.76 15.06
C PRO A 126 12.84 2.54 15.04
N SER A 127 13.43 1.35 14.89
CA SER A 127 12.72 0.06 14.77
C SER A 127 11.71 -0.04 13.64
N GLN A 128 11.89 0.77 12.61
CA GLN A 128 11.22 0.60 11.34
C GLN A 128 12.01 -0.36 10.47
N HIS A 129 11.30 -1.22 9.77
CA HIS A 129 11.89 -2.24 8.92
C HIS A 129 11.09 -2.33 7.62
N GLU A 130 11.77 -2.76 6.57
CA GLU A 130 11.19 -2.96 5.26
C GLU A 130 11.51 -4.35 4.72
N ILE A 131 10.53 -4.91 4.02
CA ILE A 131 10.68 -6.12 3.22
C ILE A 131 10.09 -5.82 1.84
N ASP A 132 10.94 -5.94 0.83
CA ASP A 132 10.55 -5.80 -0.57
C ASP A 132 10.18 -7.15 -1.13
N LEU A 133 8.94 -7.30 -1.56
CA LEU A 133 8.52 -8.52 -2.23
C LEU A 133 8.90 -8.46 -3.69
N GLN A 134 9.44 -9.56 -4.20
CA GLN A 134 9.68 -9.72 -5.64
C GLN A 134 8.33 -9.64 -6.37
N TYR A 135 8.26 -8.84 -7.43
CA TYR A 135 7.00 -8.62 -8.15
C TYR A 135 6.44 -9.93 -8.71
N THR A 136 5.12 -10.01 -8.76
CA THR A 136 4.37 -11.10 -9.40
C THR A 136 3.02 -10.56 -9.91
N ASP A 137 2.15 -11.40 -10.47
CA ASP A 137 0.80 -10.97 -10.85
C ASP A 137 0.05 -10.37 -9.65
N ALA A 138 -0.84 -9.42 -9.92
CA ALA A 138 -1.45 -8.62 -8.86
C ALA A 138 -2.26 -9.43 -7.83
N LEU A 139 -2.87 -10.56 -8.22
CA LEU A 139 -3.65 -11.39 -7.29
C LEU A 139 -2.71 -12.15 -6.35
N ALA A 140 -1.68 -12.80 -6.89
CA ALA A 140 -0.65 -13.47 -6.11
C ALA A 140 0.11 -12.49 -5.22
N MET A 141 0.35 -11.25 -5.69
CA MET A 141 0.97 -10.21 -4.87
C MET A 141 0.07 -9.77 -3.71
N ALA A 142 -1.25 -9.63 -3.93
CA ALA A 142 -2.17 -9.28 -2.84
C ALA A 142 -2.23 -10.40 -1.78
N ASP A 143 -2.25 -11.65 -2.22
CA ASP A 143 -2.12 -12.86 -1.40
C ASP A 143 -0.76 -12.88 -0.65
N SER A 144 0.33 -12.45 -1.30
CA SER A 144 1.68 -12.35 -0.72
C SER A 144 1.76 -11.27 0.37
N VAL A 145 1.16 -10.09 0.16
CA VAL A 145 1.06 -9.03 1.18
C VAL A 145 0.30 -9.51 2.41
N MET A 146 -0.83 -10.20 2.23
CA MET A 146 -1.58 -10.81 3.34
C MET A 146 -0.70 -11.79 4.13
N THR A 147 0.07 -12.60 3.41
CA THR A 147 0.99 -13.59 3.99
C THR A 147 2.13 -12.92 4.75
N ALA A 148 2.81 -11.95 4.15
CA ALA A 148 3.87 -11.17 4.79
C ALA A 148 3.42 -10.54 6.11
N ARG A 149 2.22 -9.94 6.14
CA ARG A 149 1.66 -9.38 7.37
C ARG A 149 1.42 -10.41 8.47
N LEU A 150 1.00 -11.62 8.10
CA LEU A 150 0.83 -12.72 9.04
C LEU A 150 2.19 -13.19 9.58
N VAL A 151 3.14 -13.49 8.70
CA VAL A 151 4.47 -14.00 9.09
C VAL A 151 5.18 -13.03 10.03
N VAL A 152 5.24 -11.74 9.66
CA VAL A 152 5.86 -10.68 10.47
C VAL A 152 5.24 -10.63 11.87
N LYS A 153 3.91 -10.69 11.98
CA LYS A 153 3.22 -10.63 13.29
C LYS A 153 3.41 -11.88 14.11
N GLU A 154 3.30 -13.06 13.51
CA GLU A 154 3.44 -14.35 14.21
C GLU A 154 4.86 -14.52 14.75
N LEU A 155 5.88 -14.25 13.94
CA LEU A 155 7.28 -14.38 14.36
C LEU A 155 7.63 -13.36 15.45
N ALA A 156 7.15 -12.12 15.33
CA ALA A 156 7.31 -11.13 16.39
C ALA A 156 6.66 -11.60 17.70
N GLN A 157 5.43 -12.11 17.63
CA GLN A 157 4.70 -12.59 18.80
C GLN A 157 5.43 -13.76 19.49
N VAL A 158 5.97 -14.70 18.71
CA VAL A 158 6.78 -15.83 19.23
C VAL A 158 8.00 -15.34 20.00
N GLN A 159 8.58 -14.21 19.59
CA GLN A 159 9.75 -13.61 20.26
C GLN A 159 9.37 -12.56 21.33
N GLY A 160 8.09 -12.40 21.69
CA GLY A 160 7.66 -11.39 22.66
C GLY A 160 7.84 -9.95 22.17
N VAL A 161 7.82 -9.76 20.85
CA VAL A 161 7.89 -8.45 20.17
C VAL A 161 6.53 -8.16 19.54
N TYR A 162 6.18 -6.88 19.42
CA TYR A 162 4.95 -6.49 18.74
C TYR A 162 5.23 -5.88 17.39
N ALA A 163 4.82 -6.57 16.33
CA ALA A 163 4.84 -6.01 14.99
C ALA A 163 3.57 -5.20 14.69
N THR A 164 3.74 -4.06 14.03
CA THR A 164 2.61 -3.26 13.56
C THR A 164 2.85 -2.69 12.16
N PHE A 165 1.79 -2.72 11.36
CA PHE A 165 1.71 -2.08 10.03
C PHE A 165 0.89 -0.78 10.11
N MET A 166 0.71 -0.24 11.32
CA MET A 166 0.03 1.03 11.54
C MET A 166 0.78 2.15 10.78
N PRO A 167 0.10 3.00 10.00
CA PRO A 167 0.75 3.97 9.12
C PRO A 167 1.67 4.98 9.84
N LYS A 168 1.31 5.40 11.05
CA LYS A 168 2.06 6.36 11.86
C LYS A 168 1.93 6.00 13.34
N PRO A 169 2.71 5.04 13.85
CA PRO A 169 2.61 4.59 15.23
C PRO A 169 3.29 5.55 16.22
N ILE A 170 4.26 6.34 15.76
CA ILE A 170 5.04 7.28 16.58
C ILE A 170 5.00 8.66 15.90
N ALA A 171 4.69 9.70 16.67
CA ALA A 171 4.70 11.09 16.18
C ALA A 171 6.14 11.59 15.99
N GLY A 172 6.35 12.50 15.03
CA GLY A 172 7.64 13.16 14.84
C GLY A 172 8.71 12.35 14.08
N VAL A 173 8.45 11.09 13.72
CA VAL A 173 9.36 10.21 12.96
C VAL A 173 8.69 9.69 11.68
N ASN A 174 9.41 9.04 10.76
CA ASN A 174 8.82 8.42 9.57
C ASN A 174 7.69 7.43 9.93
N GLY A 175 6.72 7.28 9.04
CA GLY A 175 5.65 6.30 9.18
C GLY A 175 5.76 5.23 8.11
N SER A 176 5.00 4.15 8.23
CA SER A 176 5.10 2.99 7.34
C SER A 176 4.38 3.18 6.00
N GLY A 177 5.17 3.15 4.93
CA GLY A 177 4.81 3.00 3.52
C GLY A 177 4.31 1.62 3.13
N MET A 178 3.51 1.54 2.07
CA MET A 178 3.45 0.36 1.22
C MET A 178 3.60 0.83 -0.23
N HIS A 179 4.83 1.05 -0.69
CA HIS A 179 5.05 1.54 -2.05
C HIS A 179 4.70 0.45 -3.05
N ILE A 180 3.92 0.82 -4.07
CA ILE A 180 3.38 -0.13 -5.03
C ILE A 180 3.98 0.13 -6.39
N HIS A 181 4.84 -0.78 -6.82
CA HIS A 181 5.41 -0.81 -8.17
C HIS A 181 4.44 -1.52 -9.11
N GLN A 182 4.10 -0.89 -10.22
CA GLN A 182 3.04 -1.30 -11.15
C GLN A 182 3.58 -1.36 -12.57
N SER A 183 3.22 -2.41 -13.30
CA SER A 183 3.50 -2.54 -14.73
C SER A 183 2.42 -3.37 -15.44
N LEU A 184 2.18 -3.04 -16.71
CA LEU A 184 1.28 -3.79 -17.59
C LEU A 184 2.12 -4.52 -18.64
N PHE A 185 1.74 -5.76 -18.94
CA PHE A 185 2.43 -6.60 -19.92
C PHE A 185 1.46 -7.06 -21.01
N GLN A 186 1.94 -7.10 -22.26
CA GLN A 186 1.25 -7.73 -23.39
C GLN A 186 2.07 -8.93 -23.84
N GLY A 187 1.66 -10.13 -23.44
CA GLY A 187 2.54 -11.30 -23.48
C GLY A 187 3.78 -11.07 -22.63
N GLU A 188 4.97 -11.22 -23.21
CA GLU A 188 6.26 -11.00 -22.53
C GLU A 188 6.73 -9.54 -22.56
N ASN A 189 6.06 -8.68 -23.33
CA ASN A 189 6.50 -7.30 -23.53
C ASN A 189 5.92 -6.39 -22.44
N ASN A 190 6.81 -5.64 -21.79
CA ASN A 190 6.40 -4.62 -20.82
C ASN A 190 5.82 -3.41 -21.56
N ALA A 191 4.51 -3.22 -21.45
CA ALA A 191 3.79 -2.16 -22.14
C ALA A 191 4.15 -0.76 -21.62
N PHE A 192 4.87 -0.63 -20.50
CA PHE A 192 5.36 0.66 -20.02
C PHE A 192 6.70 1.07 -20.62
N PHE A 193 7.44 0.14 -21.22
CA PHE A 193 8.75 0.41 -21.81
C PHE A 193 8.64 0.89 -23.26
N ASP A 194 9.48 1.85 -23.62
CA ASP A 194 9.66 2.37 -24.98
C ASP A 194 11.14 2.69 -25.17
N GLU A 195 11.80 2.14 -26.19
CA GLU A 195 13.24 2.35 -26.39
C GLU A 195 13.57 3.72 -27.01
N ASP A 196 12.59 4.34 -27.68
CA ASP A 196 12.75 5.60 -28.41
C ASP A 196 12.47 6.84 -27.54
N ASP A 197 11.90 6.64 -26.34
CA ASP A 197 11.63 7.71 -25.38
C ASP A 197 12.86 8.07 -24.54
N GLU A 198 13.08 9.36 -24.28
CA GLU A 198 14.23 9.85 -23.49
C GLU A 198 14.30 9.23 -22.08
N HIS A 199 13.15 8.88 -21.50
CA HIS A 199 13.04 8.28 -20.18
C HIS A 199 12.56 6.83 -20.22
N TYR A 200 12.59 6.22 -21.41
CA TYR A 200 12.18 4.86 -21.69
C TYR A 200 10.72 4.54 -21.30
N LEU A 201 9.88 5.57 -21.20
CA LEU A 201 8.50 5.48 -20.75
C LEU A 201 7.56 5.62 -21.93
N SER A 202 6.88 4.53 -22.29
CA SER A 202 5.87 4.52 -23.34
C SER A 202 4.70 5.47 -23.08
N GLU A 203 3.93 5.73 -24.15
CA GLU A 203 2.65 6.42 -24.03
C GLU A 203 1.67 5.70 -23.09
N VAL A 204 1.58 4.36 -23.15
CA VAL A 204 0.73 3.58 -22.23
C VAL A 204 1.10 3.86 -20.78
N GLY A 205 2.39 3.86 -20.45
CA GLY A 205 2.89 4.20 -19.11
C GLY A 205 2.54 5.64 -18.71
N ARG A 206 2.73 6.61 -19.59
CA ARG A 206 2.36 8.02 -19.35
C ARG A 206 0.85 8.21 -19.10
N LYS A 207 -0.01 7.55 -19.88
CA LYS A 207 -1.47 7.60 -19.73
C LYS A 207 -1.94 6.90 -18.45
N PHE A 208 -1.28 5.81 -18.07
CA PHE A 208 -1.51 5.15 -16.78
C PHE A 208 -1.20 6.09 -15.61
N ILE A 209 -0.06 6.79 -15.65
CA ILE A 209 0.29 7.82 -14.66
C ILE A 209 -0.75 8.95 -14.64
N ALA A 210 -1.19 9.44 -15.80
CA ALA A 210 -2.22 10.47 -15.88
C ALA A 210 -3.52 10.04 -15.18
N GLY A 211 -3.94 8.79 -15.37
CA GLY A 211 -5.07 8.18 -14.68
C GLY A 211 -4.88 8.16 -13.15
N LEU A 212 -3.75 7.63 -12.68
CA LEU A 212 -3.42 7.59 -11.25
C LEU A 212 -3.47 8.99 -10.63
N LEU A 213 -2.85 9.99 -11.25
CA LEU A 213 -2.80 11.36 -10.71
C LEU A 213 -4.17 12.03 -10.68
N ARG A 214 -4.99 11.85 -11.73
CA ARG A 214 -6.34 12.42 -11.78
C ARG A 214 -7.23 11.88 -10.69
N HIS A 215 -7.15 10.58 -10.42
CA HIS A 215 -8.02 9.86 -9.49
C HIS A 215 -7.42 9.69 -8.09
N ALA A 216 -6.17 10.10 -7.88
CA ALA A 216 -5.48 10.02 -6.59
C ALA A 216 -6.32 10.54 -5.40
N PRO A 217 -7.00 11.70 -5.49
CA PRO A 217 -7.76 12.22 -4.34
C PRO A 217 -8.91 11.30 -3.90
N GLU A 218 -9.67 10.73 -4.84
CA GLU A 218 -10.80 9.85 -4.52
C GLU A 218 -10.33 8.46 -4.09
N ILE A 219 -9.33 7.86 -4.76
CA ILE A 219 -8.84 6.52 -4.39
C ILE A 219 -8.08 6.49 -3.06
N THR A 220 -7.65 7.66 -2.55
CA THR A 220 -6.93 7.77 -1.28
C THR A 220 -7.70 7.13 -0.12
N VAL A 221 -9.04 7.21 -0.10
CA VAL A 221 -9.82 6.57 0.98
C VAL A 221 -9.62 5.04 1.04
N VAL A 222 -9.27 4.41 -0.09
CA VAL A 222 -9.05 2.96 -0.22
C VAL A 222 -7.58 2.60 -0.02
N THR A 223 -6.64 3.43 -0.49
CA THR A 223 -5.20 3.20 -0.29
C THR A 223 -4.73 3.59 1.11
N ASN A 224 -5.50 4.44 1.80
CA ASN A 224 -5.24 5.03 3.11
C ASN A 224 -6.49 4.96 3.98
N GLN A 225 -6.84 3.74 4.40
CA GLN A 225 -8.16 3.37 4.90
C GLN A 225 -8.47 3.81 6.34
N TRP A 226 -7.49 4.37 7.05
CA TRP A 226 -7.58 4.58 8.49
C TRP A 226 -7.36 6.04 8.83
N VAL A 227 -7.96 6.52 9.93
CA VAL A 227 -7.68 7.88 10.42
C VAL A 227 -6.17 8.12 10.62
N ASN A 228 -5.45 7.09 11.06
CA ASN A 228 -4.00 7.17 11.26
C ASN A 228 -3.19 7.31 9.97
N SER A 229 -3.71 6.86 8.82
CA SER A 229 -3.05 7.01 7.51
C SER A 229 -2.76 8.47 7.18
N TYR A 230 -3.67 9.37 7.52
CA TYR A 230 -3.53 10.82 7.27
C TYR A 230 -2.56 11.52 8.21
N LYS A 231 -2.09 10.84 9.28
CA LYS A 231 -0.96 11.30 10.10
C LYS A 231 0.39 10.93 9.46
N ARG A 232 0.39 10.03 8.47
CA ARG A 232 1.54 9.69 7.64
C ARG A 232 1.67 10.62 6.43
N LEU A 233 0.56 10.93 5.74
CA LEU A 233 0.50 11.78 4.55
C LEU A 233 0.69 13.28 4.88
N VAL A 234 1.79 13.61 5.54
CA VAL A 234 2.19 14.97 5.90
C VAL A 234 3.59 15.24 5.37
N PRO A 235 3.90 16.46 4.90
CA PRO A 235 5.23 16.79 4.39
C PRO A 235 6.34 16.55 5.43
N GLY A 236 7.55 16.23 4.97
CA GLY A 236 8.76 16.14 5.80
C GLY A 236 9.19 14.74 6.25
N TYR A 237 8.46 13.69 5.85
CA TYR A 237 8.75 12.29 6.25
C TYR A 237 8.78 11.32 5.06
N GLU A 238 9.19 11.78 3.88
CA GLU A 238 9.23 11.01 2.62
C GLU A 238 7.88 10.40 2.15
N ALA A 239 6.79 10.69 2.85
CA ALA A 239 5.44 10.34 2.44
C ALA A 239 4.86 11.41 1.49
N PRO A 240 4.11 11.01 0.44
CA PRO A 240 3.51 11.97 -0.47
C PRO A 240 2.36 12.71 0.19
N ALA A 241 2.33 14.03 -0.01
CA ALA A 241 1.23 14.91 0.38
C ALA A 241 0.57 15.61 -0.81
N TYR A 242 1.21 15.56 -1.99
CA TYR A 242 0.81 16.29 -3.18
C TYR A 242 0.69 15.34 -4.36
N VAL A 243 -0.24 15.64 -5.27
CA VAL A 243 -0.48 14.92 -6.51
C VAL A 243 0.55 15.40 -7.53
N SER A 244 1.70 14.75 -7.51
CA SER A 244 2.85 15.04 -8.36
C SER A 244 3.53 13.74 -8.80
N TRP A 245 4.32 13.83 -9.86
CA TRP A 245 5.18 12.73 -10.27
C TRP A 245 6.56 13.19 -10.73
N SER A 246 7.56 12.32 -10.56
CA SER A 246 8.92 12.58 -11.04
C SER A 246 9.71 11.28 -11.24
N HIS A 247 10.92 11.39 -11.80
CA HIS A 247 11.85 10.26 -11.93
C HIS A 247 12.72 10.05 -10.68
N VAL A 248 12.98 11.12 -9.92
CA VAL A 248 14.02 11.13 -8.88
C VAL A 248 13.47 11.39 -7.48
N ASN A 249 12.51 12.30 -7.34
CA ASN A 249 12.12 12.80 -6.03
C ASN A 249 11.28 11.78 -5.26
N ARG A 250 11.75 11.48 -4.04
CA ARG A 250 11.20 10.44 -3.18
C ARG A 250 9.98 10.91 -2.35
N ALA A 251 9.52 12.14 -2.50
CA ALA A 251 8.32 12.61 -1.81
C ALA A 251 7.11 12.77 -2.76
N ASP A 252 7.29 12.51 -4.06
CA ASP A 252 6.19 12.59 -5.02
C ASP A 252 5.27 11.37 -4.91
N LEU A 253 4.01 11.58 -5.27
CA LEU A 253 2.99 10.54 -5.23
C LEU A 253 3.32 9.38 -6.18
N VAL A 254 3.71 9.72 -7.40
CA VAL A 254 4.17 8.77 -8.40
C VAL A 254 5.65 8.98 -8.67
N ARG A 255 6.40 7.89 -8.66
CA ARG A 255 7.78 7.89 -9.11
C ARG A 255 7.96 6.90 -10.25
N VAL A 256 8.76 7.25 -11.25
CA VAL A 256 9.18 6.33 -12.32
C VAL A 256 10.67 6.04 -12.12
N PRO A 257 11.03 4.92 -11.47
CA PRO A 257 12.43 4.58 -11.21
C PRO A 257 13.24 4.52 -12.51
N SER A 258 14.49 5.01 -12.46
CA SER A 258 15.36 5.01 -13.63
C SER A 258 15.54 3.61 -14.21
N TYR A 259 15.40 3.54 -15.54
CA TYR A 259 15.63 2.32 -16.31
C TYR A 259 17.08 1.84 -16.18
N LYS A 260 17.25 0.51 -16.14
CA LYS A 260 18.56 -0.15 -16.19
C LYS A 260 18.70 -0.83 -17.56
N PRO A 261 19.67 -0.45 -18.41
CA PRO A 261 19.85 -1.06 -19.73
C PRO A 261 19.91 -2.59 -19.68
N GLY A 262 19.14 -3.25 -20.56
CA GLY A 262 19.00 -4.71 -20.65
C GLY A 262 18.02 -5.33 -19.67
N TYR A 263 17.18 -4.51 -19.01
CA TYR A 263 16.15 -4.95 -18.08
C TYR A 263 14.80 -4.29 -18.42
N GLU A 264 14.34 -4.42 -19.66
CA GLU A 264 13.13 -3.79 -20.21
C GLU A 264 11.88 -4.14 -19.36
N SER A 265 11.83 -5.39 -18.88
CA SER A 265 10.79 -5.87 -17.96
C SER A 265 10.74 -5.15 -16.60
N SER A 266 11.76 -4.35 -16.26
CA SER A 266 11.82 -3.60 -14.99
C SER A 266 11.18 -2.21 -15.03
N MET A 267 10.78 -1.72 -16.22
CA MET A 267 10.10 -0.43 -16.35
C MET A 267 8.76 -0.45 -15.64
N ARG A 268 8.52 0.52 -14.75
CA ARG A 268 7.38 0.49 -13.83
C ARG A 268 7.05 1.86 -13.25
N VAL A 269 5.85 1.96 -12.70
CA VAL A 269 5.34 3.13 -11.99
C VAL A 269 5.23 2.80 -10.51
N GLU A 270 5.89 3.56 -9.65
CA GLU A 270 5.85 3.45 -8.19
C GLU A 270 4.79 4.42 -7.65
N TYR A 271 3.70 3.92 -7.06
CA TYR A 271 2.67 4.72 -6.40
C TYR A 271 2.82 4.62 -4.87
N ARG A 272 3.08 5.75 -4.22
CA ARG A 272 3.64 5.79 -2.85
C ARG A 272 2.65 6.15 -1.75
N ALA A 273 1.45 6.58 -2.11
CA ALA A 273 0.41 6.89 -1.14
C ALA A 273 -0.09 5.68 -0.33
N PRO A 274 -0.15 4.43 -0.81
CA PRO A 274 -0.71 3.34 -0.02
C PRO A 274 0.07 3.10 1.27
N ASP A 275 -0.65 2.67 2.31
CA ASP A 275 -0.08 2.21 3.56
C ASP A 275 -0.35 0.72 3.80
N PRO A 276 0.46 0.03 4.61
CA PRO A 276 0.40 -1.42 4.71
C PRO A 276 -0.79 -1.89 5.54
N ALA A 277 -1.56 -0.96 6.12
CA ALA A 277 -2.80 -1.27 6.82
C ALA A 277 -4.01 -1.34 5.86
N CYS A 278 -3.89 -0.92 4.60
CA CYS A 278 -4.99 -1.05 3.64
C CYS A 278 -5.27 -2.52 3.27
N ASN A 279 -6.44 -2.75 2.66
CA ASN A 279 -6.78 -4.00 2.00
C ASN A 279 -6.08 -4.05 0.62
N PRO A 280 -5.08 -4.93 0.40
CA PRO A 280 -4.29 -4.93 -0.82
C PRO A 280 -5.13 -5.25 -2.07
N TYR A 281 -6.14 -6.13 -1.95
CA TYR A 281 -7.01 -6.46 -3.07
C TYR A 281 -7.81 -5.24 -3.57
N LEU A 282 -8.35 -4.46 -2.64
CA LEU A 282 -9.09 -3.24 -2.98
C LEU A 282 -8.15 -2.13 -3.45
N ALA A 283 -6.99 -1.95 -2.82
CA ALA A 283 -6.00 -0.96 -3.22
C ALA A 283 -5.54 -1.22 -4.66
N PHE A 284 -5.14 -2.45 -4.98
CA PHE A 284 -4.67 -2.81 -6.33
C PHE A 284 -5.78 -2.65 -7.36
N SER A 285 -7.02 -2.97 -6.98
CA SER A 285 -8.21 -2.78 -7.83
C SER A 285 -8.42 -1.32 -8.22
N VAL A 286 -8.41 -0.40 -7.26
CA VAL A 286 -8.70 1.02 -7.54
C VAL A 286 -7.54 1.71 -8.26
N MET A 287 -6.29 1.32 -7.98
CA MET A 287 -5.13 1.83 -8.71
C MET A 287 -5.12 1.33 -10.16
N LEU A 288 -5.42 0.05 -10.38
CA LEU A 288 -5.59 -0.49 -11.73
C LEU A 288 -6.70 0.23 -12.49
N ALA A 289 -7.87 0.40 -11.87
CA ALA A 289 -9.00 1.10 -12.49
C ALA A 289 -8.63 2.55 -12.84
N ALA A 290 -7.99 3.28 -11.91
CA ALA A 290 -7.53 4.64 -12.14
C ALA A 290 -6.57 4.74 -13.33
N GLY A 291 -5.53 3.90 -13.35
CA GLY A 291 -4.54 3.89 -14.42
C GLY A 291 -5.14 3.47 -15.77
N MET A 292 -6.02 2.46 -15.79
CA MET A 292 -6.71 2.04 -17.02
C MET A 292 -7.65 3.09 -17.56
N LYS A 293 -8.34 3.85 -16.69
CA LYS A 293 -9.20 4.96 -17.14
C LYS A 293 -8.39 6.04 -17.86
N GLY A 294 -7.16 6.31 -17.39
CA GLY A 294 -6.23 7.20 -18.07
C GLY A 294 -5.84 6.74 -19.47
N ILE A 295 -5.68 5.42 -19.68
CA ILE A 295 -5.41 4.83 -21.00
C ILE A 295 -6.66 4.85 -21.89
N GLN A 296 -7.81 4.42 -21.36
CA GLN A 296 -9.05 4.26 -22.13
C GLN A 296 -9.67 5.61 -22.57
N GLU A 297 -9.56 6.64 -21.73
CA GLU A 297 -10.08 7.98 -22.00
C GLU A 297 -9.00 8.96 -22.49
N ASP A 298 -7.82 8.45 -22.83
CA ASP A 298 -6.72 9.20 -23.42
C ASP A 298 -6.32 10.47 -22.62
N TYR A 299 -6.19 10.36 -21.30
CA TYR A 299 -5.91 11.52 -20.46
C TYR A 299 -4.60 12.23 -20.84
N PRO A 300 -4.53 13.57 -20.74
CA PRO A 300 -3.29 14.27 -21.03
C PRO A 300 -2.21 13.87 -20.03
N ALA A 301 -1.06 13.42 -20.55
CA ALA A 301 0.09 13.04 -19.72
C ALA A 301 0.68 14.30 -19.07
N PRO A 302 0.66 14.42 -17.73
CA PRO A 302 1.26 15.58 -17.08
C PRO A 302 2.78 15.49 -17.20
N LEU A 303 3.45 16.64 -17.32
CA LEU A 303 4.90 16.71 -17.28
C LEU A 303 5.42 16.33 -15.88
N PRO A 304 6.57 15.65 -15.77
CA PRO A 304 7.18 15.39 -14.48
C PRO A 304 7.62 16.69 -13.83
N ILE A 305 7.54 16.75 -12.50
CA ILE A 305 7.97 17.92 -11.75
C ILE A 305 9.45 17.74 -11.37
N ALA A 306 10.28 18.71 -11.75
CA ALA A 306 11.72 18.66 -11.49
C ALA A 306 12.05 18.95 -10.01
N GLU A 307 11.29 19.85 -9.38
CA GLU A 307 11.49 20.28 -8.00
C GLU A 307 10.58 19.53 -7.03
N ASN A 308 11.00 19.42 -5.77
CA ASN A 308 10.19 18.77 -4.76
C ASN A 308 8.93 19.60 -4.44
N ALA A 309 7.74 19.05 -4.69
CA ALA A 309 6.47 19.72 -4.42
C ALA A 309 6.32 20.15 -2.94
N ALA A 310 6.99 19.46 -2.01
CA ALA A 310 6.98 19.80 -0.59
C ALA A 310 7.81 21.04 -0.23
N SER A 311 8.82 21.39 -1.03
CA SER A 311 9.60 22.62 -0.83
C SER A 311 8.99 23.86 -1.49
N MET A 312 7.97 23.67 -2.34
CA MET A 312 7.27 24.78 -2.99
C MET A 312 6.40 25.56 -1.99
N SER A 313 6.14 26.83 -2.28
CA SER A 313 5.04 27.57 -1.66
C SER A 313 3.69 27.08 -2.20
N GLU A 314 2.61 27.41 -1.50
CA GLU A 314 1.25 27.08 -1.97
C GLU A 314 0.93 27.76 -3.31
N ALA A 315 1.32 29.02 -3.48
CA ALA A 315 1.12 29.75 -4.74
C ALA A 315 1.84 29.10 -5.92
N GLN A 316 3.08 28.61 -5.73
CA GLN A 316 3.81 27.87 -6.78
C GLN A 316 3.12 26.56 -7.14
N ARG A 317 2.65 25.80 -6.13
CA ARG A 317 1.89 24.56 -6.38
C ARG A 317 0.62 24.83 -7.18
N GLN A 318 -0.14 25.86 -6.81
CA GLN A 318 -1.37 26.24 -7.50
C GLN A 318 -1.08 26.67 -8.96
N ALA A 319 -0.02 27.43 -9.19
CA ALA A 319 0.39 27.85 -10.53
C ALA A 319 0.75 26.66 -11.44
N LEU A 320 1.27 25.57 -10.86
CA LEU A 320 1.58 24.31 -11.56
C LEU A 320 0.41 23.32 -11.58
N GLY A 321 -0.75 23.67 -11.00
CA GLY A 321 -1.91 22.78 -10.92
C GLY A 321 -1.72 21.58 -9.98
N ILE A 322 -0.73 21.62 -9.08
CA ILE A 322 -0.42 20.54 -8.14
C ILE A 322 -1.49 20.53 -7.04
N LYS A 323 -2.29 19.47 -7.02
CA LYS A 323 -3.33 19.27 -6.00
C LYS A 323 -2.72 18.66 -4.74
N THR A 324 -3.37 18.89 -3.60
CA THR A 324 -3.03 18.24 -2.33
C THR A 324 -3.85 16.97 -2.18
N LEU A 325 -3.25 15.90 -1.65
CA LEU A 325 -3.99 14.72 -1.24
C LEU A 325 -4.96 15.06 -0.08
N PRO A 326 -6.02 14.25 0.13
CA PRO A 326 -6.91 14.47 1.26
C PRO A 326 -6.13 14.42 2.58
N THR A 327 -6.35 15.41 3.44
CA THR A 327 -5.61 15.61 4.70
C THR A 327 -6.26 14.92 5.91
N SER A 328 -7.41 14.27 5.71
CA SER A 328 -8.11 13.52 6.74
C SER A 328 -9.00 12.44 6.11
N LEU A 329 -9.39 11.44 6.92
CA LEU A 329 -10.34 10.42 6.50
C LEU A 329 -11.68 11.04 6.11
N GLY A 330 -12.16 12.06 6.84
CA GLY A 330 -13.39 12.78 6.49
C GLY A 330 -13.34 13.45 5.12
N HIS A 331 -12.22 14.11 4.79
CA HIS A 331 -12.02 14.72 3.47
C HIS A 331 -11.91 13.65 2.36
N ALA A 332 -11.21 12.55 2.60
CA ALA A 332 -11.12 11.46 1.62
C ALA A 332 -12.49 10.82 1.36
N ILE A 333 -13.29 10.62 2.42
CA ILE A 333 -14.66 10.13 2.32
C ILE A 333 -15.51 11.06 1.44
N SER A 334 -15.46 12.39 1.65
CA SER A 334 -16.28 13.33 0.87
C SER A 334 -15.95 13.33 -0.62
N LEU A 335 -14.69 13.06 -0.98
CA LEU A 335 -14.28 12.94 -2.39
C LEU A 335 -14.67 11.59 -3.00
N ALA A 336 -14.72 10.54 -2.18
CA ALA A 336 -14.99 9.19 -2.63
C ALA A 336 -16.48 8.89 -2.80
N GLU A 337 -17.37 9.58 -2.09
CA GLU A 337 -18.82 9.31 -2.06
C GLU A 337 -19.50 9.39 -3.43
N ASP A 338 -19.08 10.36 -4.23
CA ASP A 338 -19.62 10.61 -5.57
C ASP A 338 -18.71 10.05 -6.68
N SER A 339 -17.72 9.22 -6.31
CA SER A 339 -16.76 8.66 -7.25
C SER A 339 -17.38 7.54 -8.09
N GLU A 340 -17.57 7.82 -9.39
CA GLU A 340 -17.95 6.80 -10.38
C GLU A 340 -16.85 5.74 -10.52
N LEU A 341 -15.58 6.16 -10.55
CA LEU A 341 -14.44 5.24 -10.65
C LEU A 341 -14.44 4.21 -9.51
N LEU A 342 -14.59 4.67 -8.26
CA LEU A 342 -14.59 3.76 -7.12
C LEU A 342 -15.81 2.84 -7.12
N ARG A 343 -16.98 3.34 -7.52
CA ARG A 343 -18.19 2.53 -7.64
C ARG A 343 -18.00 1.40 -8.66
N GLU A 344 -17.45 1.71 -9.83
CA GLU A 344 -17.14 0.73 -10.88
C GLU A 344 -16.08 -0.26 -10.40
N ALA A 345 -14.97 0.24 -9.84
CA ALA A 345 -13.83 -0.57 -9.43
C ALA A 345 -14.15 -1.50 -8.25
N LEU A 346 -14.90 -1.04 -7.24
CA LEU A 346 -15.25 -1.82 -6.06
C LEU A 346 -16.56 -2.62 -6.25
N GLY A 347 -17.47 -2.14 -7.10
CA GLY A 347 -18.79 -2.70 -7.34
C GLY A 347 -19.84 -2.26 -6.31
N ASP A 348 -21.10 -2.43 -6.68
CA ASP A 348 -22.27 -1.87 -5.98
C ASP A 348 -22.49 -2.39 -4.56
N GLN A 349 -21.83 -3.49 -4.17
CA GLN A 349 -21.95 -4.04 -2.84
C GLN A 349 -20.85 -3.53 -1.89
N ILE A 350 -19.58 -3.56 -2.31
CA ILE A 350 -18.47 -3.08 -1.46
C ILE A 350 -18.50 -1.56 -1.35
N PHE A 351 -18.68 -0.83 -2.44
CA PHE A 351 -18.57 0.64 -2.44
C PHE A 351 -19.42 1.32 -1.35
N PRO A 352 -20.77 1.13 -1.30
CA PRO A 352 -21.58 1.79 -0.27
C PRO A 352 -21.27 1.30 1.15
N SER A 353 -21.01 -0.01 1.32
CA SER A 353 -20.68 -0.57 2.64
C SER A 353 -19.32 -0.07 3.15
N PHE A 354 -18.36 0.14 2.26
CA PHE A 354 -17.04 0.66 2.57
C PHE A 354 -17.15 2.11 3.05
N ILE A 355 -17.83 2.98 2.28
CA ILE A 355 -18.06 4.38 2.66
C ILE A 355 -18.80 4.46 4.01
N GLN A 356 -19.86 3.67 4.22
CA GLN A 356 -20.58 3.64 5.49
C GLN A 356 -19.67 3.22 6.66
N ASN A 357 -18.81 2.21 6.47
CA ASN A 357 -17.86 1.76 7.47
C ASN A 357 -16.86 2.88 7.84
N LYS A 358 -16.29 3.55 6.83
CA LYS A 358 -15.33 4.64 7.04
C LYS A 358 -15.97 5.87 7.70
N ARG A 359 -17.21 6.23 7.34
CA ARG A 359 -17.98 7.29 8.02
C ARG A 359 -18.19 7.00 9.51
N ARG A 360 -18.47 5.74 9.86
CA ARG A 360 -18.61 5.33 11.26
C ARG A 360 -17.30 5.51 12.03
N GLU A 361 -16.19 4.99 11.49
CA GLU A 361 -14.86 5.16 12.10
C GLU A 361 -14.50 6.64 12.27
N TRP A 362 -14.76 7.46 11.25
CA TRP A 362 -14.51 8.89 11.31
C TRP A 362 -15.34 9.58 12.40
N GLY A 363 -16.64 9.26 12.49
CA GLY A 363 -17.51 9.77 13.54
C GLY A 363 -17.07 9.36 14.95
N GLU A 364 -16.64 8.11 15.13
CA GLU A 364 -16.07 7.62 16.38
C GLU A 364 -14.79 8.40 16.75
N TYR A 365 -13.89 8.62 15.80
CA TYR A 365 -12.69 9.44 16.03
C TYR A 365 -13.01 10.89 16.41
N CYS A 366 -13.92 11.55 15.69
CA CYS A 366 -14.33 12.92 15.98
C CYS A 366 -15.00 13.08 17.35
N SER A 367 -15.51 12.00 17.94
CA SER A 367 -16.10 12.02 19.29
C SER A 367 -15.08 11.88 20.42
N GLN A 368 -13.82 11.58 20.09
CA GLN A 368 -12.74 11.45 21.08
C GLN A 368 -12.24 12.82 21.51
N VAL A 369 -11.96 12.98 22.82
CA VAL A 369 -11.17 14.10 23.34
C VAL A 369 -9.75 13.60 23.57
N THR A 370 -8.80 14.13 22.82
CA THR A 370 -7.40 13.68 22.83
C THR A 370 -6.56 14.41 23.88
N ASN A 371 -5.42 13.82 24.27
CA ASN A 371 -4.47 14.48 25.16
C ASN A 371 -3.97 15.82 24.58
N TYR A 372 -3.82 15.93 23.26
CA TYR A 372 -3.46 17.17 22.60
C TYR A 372 -4.44 18.30 22.96
N GLU A 373 -5.75 18.04 22.85
CA GLU A 373 -6.78 19.04 23.18
C GLU A 373 -6.77 19.39 24.67
N ILE A 374 -6.61 18.39 25.54
CA ILE A 374 -6.53 18.60 26.99
C ILE A 374 -5.32 19.48 27.34
N GLU A 375 -4.14 19.17 26.80
CA GLU A 375 -2.89 19.87 27.09
C GLU A 375 -2.88 21.32 26.57
N HIS A 376 -3.57 21.61 25.45
CA HIS A 376 -3.54 22.93 24.81
C HIS A 376 -4.72 23.82 25.19
N TYR A 377 -5.89 23.24 25.48
CA TYR A 377 -7.11 24.01 25.61
C TYR A 377 -7.68 24.04 27.04
N LEU A 378 -7.51 22.99 27.85
CA LEU A 378 -8.19 22.87 29.16
C LEU A 378 -7.92 24.05 30.11
N GLN A 379 -6.72 24.62 30.08
CA GLN A 379 -6.35 25.76 30.92
C GLN A 379 -6.56 27.12 30.23
N ARG A 380 -6.70 27.14 28.90
CA ARG A 380 -6.67 28.37 28.09
C ARG A 380 -8.06 28.85 27.68
N LEU A 381 -8.95 27.92 27.34
CA LEU A 381 -10.36 28.16 27.01
C LEU A 381 -11.21 27.92 28.24
#